data_AF-A0A2V9ATF6-F1
#
_entry.id   AF-A0A2V9ATF6-F1
#
_cell.length_a   1.000
_cell.length_b   1.000
_cell.length_c   1.000
_cell.angle_alpha   90.00
_cell.angle_beta   90.00
_cell.angle_gamma   90.00
#
_symmetry.space_group_name_H-M   'P 1'
#
loop_
_entity.id
_entity.type
_entity.pdbx_description
1 polymer ?
#
loop_
_entity_poly.entity_id
_entity_poly.type
_entity_poly.pdbx_seq_one_letter_code
_entity_poly.pdbx_strand_id
1 'polypeptide(L)'
;MSHRDPNGAPDRRPIKVGEVWENPVTGERSVILERPWDNPASRVTGELTALVGARVMGEHRHPALVEQFAVLERADDFGGRGRIRTPGLLIANGEGETLRLGATIT
;
A
#
# COMPACT_ATOMS: atom_id res chain seq x y z
N MET A 1 7.12 -13.54 2.76
CA MET A 1 6.30 -13.69 3.99
C MET A 1 6.36 -12.37 4.74
N SER A 2 5.22 -11.70 4.92
CA SER A 2 5.09 -10.36 5.52
C SER A 2 4.87 -10.37 7.04
N HIS A 3 4.71 -11.56 7.63
CA HIS A 3 4.53 -11.71 9.08
C HIS A 3 5.88 -11.59 9.81
N ARG A 4 5.91 -10.85 10.93
CA ARG A 4 7.13 -10.63 11.73
C ARG A 4 7.77 -11.93 12.22
N ASP A 5 6.94 -12.92 12.50
CA ASP A 5 7.35 -14.31 12.73
C ASP A 5 6.85 -15.18 11.57
N PRO A 6 7.71 -15.74 10.72
CA PRO A 6 7.28 -16.59 9.61
C PRO A 6 6.46 -17.82 10.03
N ASN A 7 6.57 -18.25 11.29
CA ASN A 7 5.84 -19.38 11.87
C ASN A 7 4.75 -18.94 12.86
N GLY A 8 4.55 -17.62 13.02
CA GLY A 8 3.59 -17.07 13.96
C GLY A 8 2.16 -17.42 13.58
N ALA A 9 1.30 -17.62 14.59
CA ALA A 9 -0.11 -17.83 14.35
C ALA A 9 -0.72 -16.62 13.60
N PRO A 10 -1.66 -16.83 12.67
CA PRO A 10 -2.32 -15.73 11.98
C PRO A 10 -2.97 -14.76 12.96
N ASP A 11 -2.79 -13.47 12.74
CA ASP A 11 -3.57 -12.46 13.46
C ASP A 11 -5.03 -12.54 13.01
N ARG A 12 -5.93 -12.80 13.96
CA ARG A 12 -7.38 -12.94 13.73
C ARG A 12 -8.17 -11.78 14.35
N ARG A 13 -7.49 -10.76 14.86
CA ARG A 13 -8.16 -9.60 15.42
C ARG A 13 -8.92 -8.87 14.29
N PRO A 14 -10.10 -8.32 14.57
CA PRO A 14 -10.81 -7.51 13.60
C PRO A 14 -9.99 -6.29 13.21
N ILE A 15 -9.97 -5.97 11.91
CA ILE A 15 -9.33 -4.77 11.36
C ILE A 15 -10.03 -3.53 11.93
N LYS A 16 -9.26 -2.52 12.33
CA LYS A 16 -9.77 -1.24 12.84
C LYS A 16 -9.41 -0.09 11.90
N VAL A 17 -10.30 0.91 11.82
CA VAL A 17 -9.95 2.21 11.21
C VAL A 17 -8.85 2.87 12.05
N GLY A 18 -7.88 3.48 11.39
CA GLY A 18 -6.67 4.03 11.99
C GLY A 18 -5.60 2.98 12.32
N GLU A 19 -5.85 1.70 12.06
CA GLU A 19 -4.85 0.66 12.26
C GLU A 19 -3.69 0.83 11.28
N VAL A 20 -2.47 0.68 11.81
CA VAL A 20 -1.23 0.81 11.06
C VAL A 20 -0.69 -0.58 10.78
N TRP A 21 -0.49 -0.90 9.50
CA TRP A 21 0.11 -2.13 9.04
C TRP A 21 1.49 -1.83 8.48
N GLU A 22 2.50 -2.53 8.99
CA GLU A 22 3.88 -2.38 8.55
C GLU A 22 4.41 -3.72 8.09
N ASN A 23 4.97 -3.74 6.89
CA ASN A 23 5.70 -4.88 6.37
C ASN A 23 7.20 -4.65 6.58
N PRO A 24 7.82 -5.27 7.60
CA PRO A 24 9.23 -5.02 7.91
C PRO A 24 10.18 -5.51 6.81
N VAL A 25 9.71 -6.39 5.91
CA VAL A 25 10.51 -6.90 4.79
C VAL A 25 10.51 -5.93 3.63
N THR A 26 9.37 -5.29 3.36
CA THR A 26 9.24 -4.40 2.20
C THR A 26 9.29 -2.92 2.54
N GLY A 27 9.30 -2.55 3.82
CA GLY A 27 9.26 -1.14 4.25
C GLY A 27 7.94 -0.42 3.93
N GLU A 28 6.92 -1.16 3.51
CA GLU A 28 5.58 -0.65 3.24
C GLU A 28 4.86 -0.39 4.57
N ARG A 29 4.27 0.80 4.67
CA ARG A 29 3.39 1.17 5.77
C ARG A 29 2.02 1.56 5.22
N SER A 30 0.95 1.00 5.77
CA SER A 30 -0.43 1.34 5.40
C SER A 30 -1.23 1.75 6.62
N VAL A 31 -2.10 2.75 6.47
CA VAL A 31 -3.09 3.15 7.48
C VAL A 31 -4.48 2.89 6.92
N ILE A 32 -5.28 2.09 7.62
CA ILE A 32 -6.66 1.79 7.20
C ILE A 32 -7.55 3.01 7.48
N LEU A 33 -8.19 3.54 6.44
CA LEU A 33 -9.13 4.67 6.56
C LEU A 33 -10.59 4.20 6.53
N GLU A 34 -10.91 3.21 5.72
CA GLU A 34 -12.26 2.68 5.59
C GLU A 34 -12.26 1.16 5.51
N ARG A 35 -13.28 0.53 6.10
CA ARG A 35 -13.50 -0.93 6.08
C ARG A 35 -14.73 -1.25 5.25
N PRO A 36 -14.71 -2.36 4.49
CA PRO A 36 -15.75 -2.66 3.50
C PRO A 36 -17.09 -2.99 4.14
N TRP A 37 -17.13 -3.42 5.40
CA TRP A 37 -18.38 -3.67 6.13
C TRP A 37 -18.96 -2.44 6.84
N ASP A 38 -18.28 -1.29 6.80
CA ASP A 38 -18.76 -0.05 7.43
C ASP A 38 -19.31 0.97 6.42
N ASN A 39 -19.12 0.74 5.11
CA ASN A 39 -19.52 1.69 4.09
C ASN A 39 -20.40 1.05 3.02
N PRO A 40 -21.38 1.79 2.46
CA PRO A 40 -22.32 1.25 1.48
C PRO A 40 -21.67 0.88 0.14
N ALA A 41 -20.46 1.39 -0.13
CA ALA A 41 -19.70 1.07 -1.33
C ALA A 41 -18.93 -0.26 -1.22
N SER A 42 -18.94 -0.92 -0.05
CA SER A 42 -18.18 -2.14 0.23
C SER A 42 -16.67 -2.01 -0.05
N ARG A 43 -16.11 -0.81 0.12
CA ARG A 43 -14.71 -0.50 -0.23
C ARG A 43 -13.75 -0.60 0.95
N VAL A 44 -12.51 -0.97 0.67
CA VAL A 44 -11.38 -0.72 1.59
C VAL A 44 -10.64 0.52 1.08
N THR A 45 -10.35 1.47 1.97
CA THR A 45 -9.45 2.59 1.65
C THR A 45 -8.34 2.65 2.67
N GLY A 46 -7.11 2.91 2.20
CA GLY A 46 -5.96 3.11 3.07
C GLY A 46 -4.95 4.08 2.48
N GLU A 47 -4.14 4.66 3.34
CA GLU A 47 -2.99 5.44 2.93
C GLU A 47 -1.73 4.61 3.03
N LEU A 48 -1.04 4.42 1.92
CA LEU A 48 0.25 3.76 1.88
C LEU A 48 1.37 4.79 1.87
N THR A 49 2.42 4.49 2.62
CA THR A 49 3.71 5.17 2.55
C THR A 49 4.74 4.14 2.10
N ALA A 50 5.39 4.43 0.98
CA ALA A 50 6.55 3.71 0.50
C ALA A 50 7.80 4.57 0.78
N LEU A 51 8.63 4.13 1.72
CA LEU A 51 9.93 4.74 1.99
C LEU A 51 10.94 4.43 0.87
N VAL A 52 12.10 5.09 0.89
CA VAL A 52 13.21 4.79 -0.04
C VAL A 52 13.56 3.30 0.01
N GLY A 53 13.58 2.65 -1.15
CA GLY A 53 13.86 1.22 -1.26
C GLY A 53 12.69 0.31 -0.85
N ALA A 54 11.54 0.88 -0.47
CA ALA A 54 10.36 0.10 -0.15
C ALA A 54 9.75 -0.54 -1.40
N ARG A 55 9.09 -1.68 -1.19
CA ARG A 55 8.28 -2.36 -2.20
C ARG A 55 6.83 -2.38 -1.71
N VAL A 56 5.96 -1.73 -2.46
CA VAL A 56 4.51 -1.89 -2.26
C VAL A 56 4.13 -3.27 -2.78
N MET A 57 3.25 -3.97 -2.06
CA MET A 57 2.73 -5.33 -2.33
C MET A 57 3.21 -5.96 -3.64
N GLY A 58 3.93 -7.10 -3.55
CA GLY A 58 4.45 -7.82 -4.71
C GLY A 58 3.37 -8.07 -5.76
N GLU A 59 3.77 -8.14 -7.04
CA GLU A 59 2.84 -8.29 -8.17
C GLU A 59 1.83 -9.42 -7.92
N HIS A 60 0.55 -9.07 -7.96
CA HIS A 60 -0.55 -10.00 -7.83
C HIS A 60 -1.75 -9.49 -8.63
N ARG A 61 -2.76 -10.35 -8.78
CA ARG A 61 -3.99 -10.03 -9.52
C ARG A 61 -5.19 -10.24 -8.61
N HIS A 62 -6.08 -9.26 -8.60
CA HIS A 62 -7.43 -9.43 -8.07
C HIS A 62 -8.39 -9.80 -9.21
N PRO A 63 -8.95 -11.01 -9.26
CA PRO A 63 -9.86 -11.41 -10.35
C PRO A 63 -11.23 -10.73 -10.25
N ALA A 64 -11.63 -10.33 -9.05
CA ALA A 64 -12.98 -9.84 -8.73
C ALA A 64 -12.98 -8.47 -8.04
N LEU A 65 -11.80 -7.87 -7.81
CA LEU A 65 -11.67 -6.56 -7.16
C LEU A 65 -10.90 -5.62 -8.08
N VAL A 66 -11.25 -4.34 -8.00
CA VAL A 66 -10.50 -3.25 -8.63
C VAL A 66 -9.72 -2.53 -7.56
N GLU A 67 -8.40 -2.49 -7.72
CA GLU A 67 -7.51 -1.70 -6.87
C GLU A 67 -7.07 -0.44 -7.61
N GLN A 68 -7.27 0.72 -6.99
CA GLN A 68 -6.93 2.04 -7.52
C GLN A 68 -5.94 2.75 -6.59
N PHE A 69 -4.94 3.42 -7.18
CA PHE A 69 -3.95 4.20 -6.45
C PHE A 69 -3.99 5.67 -6.89
N ALA A 70 -3.96 6.57 -5.92
CA ALA A 70 -3.79 8.01 -6.11
C ALA A 70 -2.52 8.47 -5.40
N VAL A 71 -1.65 9.24 -6.05
CA VAL A 71 -0.51 9.87 -5.38
C VAL A 71 -1.01 11.05 -4.56
N LEU A 72 -0.74 11.05 -3.26
CA LEU A 72 -1.15 12.11 -2.33
C LEU A 72 -0.03 13.12 -2.12
N GLU A 73 1.20 12.65 -1.89
CA GLU A 73 2.37 13.50 -1.61
C GLU A 73 3.65 12.85 -2.19
N ARG A 74 4.60 13.70 -2.60
CA ARG A 74 5.95 13.34 -3.03
C ARG A 74 6.93 14.36 -2.43
N ALA A 75 8.07 13.89 -1.92
CA ALA A 75 9.19 14.76 -1.58
C ALA A 75 10.07 14.99 -2.83
N ASP A 76 10.43 16.24 -3.12
CA ASP A 76 11.02 16.67 -4.39
C ASP A 76 12.51 16.35 -4.54
N ASP A 77 12.87 15.70 -5.65
CA ASP A 77 14.09 15.89 -6.47
C ASP A 77 13.87 15.30 -7.89
N PHE A 78 12.70 15.56 -8.50
CA PHE A 78 12.27 14.91 -9.75
C PHE A 78 12.93 15.50 -11.02
N GLY A 79 14.23 15.28 -11.15
CA GLY A 79 15.02 15.51 -12.36
C GLY A 79 15.26 14.22 -13.14
N GLY A 80 14.29 13.75 -13.94
CA GLY A 80 14.56 12.70 -14.94
C GLY A 80 13.44 11.67 -15.10
N ARG A 81 13.17 11.31 -16.36
CA ARG A 81 12.06 10.45 -16.81
C ARG A 81 11.92 9.14 -16.04
N GLY A 82 10.85 9.00 -15.26
CA GLY A 82 10.33 7.72 -14.75
C GLY A 82 8.80 7.67 -14.83
N ARG A 83 8.23 6.66 -15.50
CA ARG A 83 6.78 6.52 -15.73
C ARG A 83 6.07 5.95 -14.50
N ILE A 84 4.94 6.56 -14.12
CA ILE A 84 3.89 5.90 -13.32
C ILE A 84 2.94 5.20 -14.31
N ARG A 85 2.74 3.89 -14.17
CA ARG A 85 1.64 3.16 -14.82
C ARG A 85 1.00 2.20 -13.82
N THR A 86 -0.26 2.42 -13.51
CA THR A 86 -1.21 1.40 -13.04
C THR A 86 -1.72 0.64 -14.28
N PRO A 87 -1.91 -0.70 -14.26
CA PRO A 87 -2.28 -1.60 -13.15
C PRO A 87 -1.15 -2.57 -12.72
N GLY A 88 -1.02 -2.82 -11.41
CA GLY A 88 0.09 -3.60 -10.82
C GLY A 88 1.27 -2.70 -10.44
N LEU A 89 1.06 -1.78 -9.50
CA LEU A 89 1.98 -0.68 -9.18
C LEU A 89 3.41 -1.18 -8.87
N LEU A 90 4.34 -0.86 -9.77
CA LEU A 90 5.78 -1.06 -9.61
C LEU A 90 6.43 0.30 -9.32
N ILE A 91 6.90 0.51 -8.09
CA ILE A 91 7.73 1.67 -7.74
C ILE A 91 9.19 1.28 -8.01
N ALA A 92 9.77 1.85 -9.08
CA ALA A 92 11.17 1.63 -9.43
C ALA A 92 12.06 2.64 -8.70
N ASN A 93 13.11 2.10 -8.07
CA ASN A 93 14.05 2.77 -7.18
C ASN A 93 14.66 4.06 -7.77
N GLY A 94 14.49 5.16 -7.05
CA GLY A 94 15.41 6.30 -7.05
C GLY A 94 15.95 6.46 -5.62
N GLU A 95 17.23 6.73 -5.47
CA GLU A 95 17.81 7.06 -4.16
C GLU A 95 17.18 8.38 -3.67
N GLY A 96 16.60 8.38 -2.46
CA GLY A 96 16.14 9.61 -1.77
C GLY A 96 14.64 9.91 -1.75
N GLU A 97 13.77 9.12 -2.41
CA GLU A 97 12.34 9.46 -2.54
C GLU A 97 11.38 8.71 -1.59
N THR A 98 10.44 9.42 -0.97
CA THR A 98 9.28 8.85 -0.24
C THR A 98 7.99 9.19 -0.99
N LEU A 99 7.09 8.20 -1.14
CA LEU A 99 5.80 8.36 -1.81
C LEU A 99 4.65 8.03 -0.86
N ARG A 100 3.67 8.94 -0.77
CA ARG A 100 2.39 8.68 -0.09
C ARG A 100 1.29 8.48 -1.13
N LEU A 101 0.54 7.39 -0.97
CA LEU A 101 -0.49 6.94 -1.91
C LEU A 101 -1.81 6.73 -1.15
N GLY A 102 -2.93 7.08 -1.75
CA GLY A 102 -4.24 6.55 -1.37
C GLY A 102 -4.53 5.32 -2.20
N ALA A 103 -4.87 4.20 -1.55
CA ALA A 103 -5.38 3.01 -2.23
C ALA A 103 -6.84 2.80 -1.91
N THR A 104 -7.63 2.41 -2.91
CA THR A 104 -9.01 1.99 -2.75
C THR A 104 -9.25 0.67 -3.48
N ILE A 105 -9.87 -0.28 -2.79
CA ILE A 105 -10.25 -1.58 -3.34
C ILE A 105 -11.77 -1.72 -3.26
N THR A 106 -12.40 -2.07 -4.39
CA THR A 106 -13.85 -2.30 -4.55
C THR A 106 -14.12 -3.58 -5.30
#